data_AF-A0A9E2AQ39-F1
#
_entry.id   AF-A0A9E2AQ39-F1
#
_cell.length_a   1.000
_cell.length_b   1.000
_cell.length_c   1.000
_cell.angle_alpha   90.00
_cell.angle_beta   90.00
_cell.angle_gamma   90.00
#
_symmetry.space_group_name_H-M   'P 1'
#
loop_
_entity.id
_entity.type
_entity.pdbx_description
1 polymer ?
#
loop_
_entity_poly.entity_id
_entity_poly.type
_entity_poly.pdbx_seq_one_letter_code
_entity_poly.pdbx_strand_id
1 'polypeptide(L)'
;MNVHFIAIGGAAMHNLAIALHNKGFAVSGSDDTIYDPSKSRLEAKGLLPESFGWFPDKITADLDAIVLGMHAKADNPELLRAQELDLKIYSYPEFLYEQSKHKTRVV
;
A
#
# COMPACT_ATOMS: atom_id res chain seq x y z
N MET A 1 -1.60 4.73 12.43
CA MET A 1 -0.76 3.77 11.71
C MET A 1 -0.57 4.29 10.31
N ASN A 2 0.68 4.40 9.88
CA ASN A 2 1.13 4.88 8.59
C ASN A 2 1.44 3.67 7.72
N VAL A 3 0.68 3.51 6.63
CA VAL A 3 0.80 2.36 5.74
C VAL A 3 1.14 2.86 4.34
N HIS A 4 2.20 2.31 3.76
CA HIS A 4 2.59 2.61 2.39
C HIS A 4 2.35 1.41 1.48
N PHE A 5 1.72 1.65 0.33
CA PHE A 5 1.40 0.64 -0.66
C PHE A 5 2.36 0.71 -1.84
N ILE A 6 3.11 -0.36 -2.07
CA ILE A 6 3.90 -0.54 -3.30
C ILE A 6 2.99 -1.25 -4.30
N ALA A 7 2.73 -0.60 -5.45
CA ALA A 7 1.73 -0.98 -6.47
C ALA A 7 0.27 -0.78 -6.01
N ILE A 8 -0.06 0.43 -5.55
CA ILE A 8 -1.39 0.80 -5.05
C ILE A 8 -2.51 0.70 -6.12
N GLY A 9 -2.17 0.80 -7.40
CA GLY A 9 -3.12 0.77 -8.52
C GLY A 9 -3.75 -0.59 -8.80
N GLY A 10 -3.22 -1.67 -8.20
CA GLY A 10 -3.75 -3.02 -8.36
C GLY A 10 -5.24 -3.14 -7.99
N ALA A 11 -5.97 -4.02 -8.68
CA ALA A 11 -7.42 -4.19 -8.52
C ALA A 11 -7.86 -4.52 -7.08
N ALA A 12 -7.04 -5.25 -6.33
CA ALA A 12 -7.28 -5.53 -4.91
C ALA A 12 -6.67 -4.45 -3.99
N MET A 13 -5.50 -3.91 -4.38
CA MET A 13 -4.70 -2.98 -3.58
C MET A 13 -5.42 -1.66 -3.32
N HIS A 14 -6.00 -1.05 -4.35
CA HIS A 14 -6.68 0.25 -4.20
C HIS A 14 -7.88 0.16 -3.25
N ASN A 15 -8.64 -0.95 -3.30
CA ASN A 15 -9.79 -1.15 -2.41
C ASN A 15 -9.34 -1.29 -0.95
N LEU A 16 -8.23 -2.00 -0.71
CA LEU A 16 -7.66 -2.12 0.62
C LEU A 16 -7.14 -0.76 1.13
N ALA A 17 -6.41 -0.02 0.30
CA ALA A 17 -5.94 1.34 0.63
C ALA A 17 -7.09 2.26 1.02
N ILE A 18 -8.18 2.28 0.24
CA ILE A 18 -9.39 3.05 0.53
C ILE A 18 -10.04 2.58 1.84
N ALA A 19 -10.12 1.26 2.07
CA ALA A 19 -10.70 0.72 3.30
C ALA A 19 -9.89 1.12 4.54
N LEU A 20 -8.56 1.14 4.45
CA LEU A 20 -7.69 1.59 5.54
C LEU A 20 -7.80 3.09 5.77
N HIS A 21 -7.84 3.89 4.72
CA HIS A 21 -8.09 5.32 4.83
C HIS A 21 -9.42 5.62 5.53
N ASN A 22 -10.50 4.92 5.14
CA ASN A 22 -11.80 5.06 5.79
C ASN A 22 -11.80 4.61 7.27
N LYS A 23 -10.86 3.76 7.68
CA LYS A 23 -10.64 3.40 9.10
C LYS A 23 -9.81 4.45 9.87
N GLY A 24 -9.34 5.52 9.22
CA GLY A 24 -8.51 6.57 9.83
C GLY A 24 -7.01 6.29 9.80
N PHE A 25 -6.54 5.36 8.96
CA PHE A 25 -5.11 5.11 8.77
C PHE A 25 -4.54 6.15 7.81
N ALA A 26 -3.29 6.56 8.02
CA ALA A 26 -2.57 7.37 7.05
C ALA A 26 -2.07 6.44 5.96
N VAL A 27 -2.62 6.58 4.75
CA VAL A 27 -2.33 5.70 3.63
C VAL A 27 -1.60 6.50 2.56
N SER A 28 -0.47 5.99 2.13
CA SER A 28 0.27 6.47 0.98
C SER A 28 0.55 5.31 0.02
N GLY A 29 0.93 5.61 -1.21
CA GLY A 29 1.34 4.57 -2.13
C GLY A 29 2.00 5.12 -3.39
N SER A 30 2.62 4.19 -4.10
CA SER A 30 3.35 4.42 -5.33
C SER A 30 2.98 3.35 -6.36
N ASP A 31 2.98 3.72 -7.64
CA ASP A 31 2.74 2.82 -8.76
C ASP A 31 3.28 3.45 -10.05
N ASP A 32 3.79 2.63 -10.97
CA ASP A 32 4.24 3.05 -12.29
C ASP A 32 3.07 3.55 -13.14
N THR A 33 1.93 2.86 -13.08
CA THR A 33 0.75 3.20 -13.88
C THR A 33 -0.53 2.83 -13.15
N ILE A 34 -1.46 3.78 -13.06
CA ILE A 34 -2.78 3.54 -12.45
C ILE A 34 -3.85 3.81 -13.50
N TYR A 35 -4.63 2.78 -13.82
CA TYR A 35 -5.73 2.84 -14.78
C TYR A 35 -7.08 2.88 -14.06
N ASP A 36 -8.13 3.26 -14.79
CA ASP A 36 -9.50 3.15 -14.30
C ASP A 36 -9.94 1.69 -14.20
N PRO A 37 -10.73 1.33 -13.15
CA PRO A 37 -11.40 2.22 -12.19
C PRO A 37 -10.57 2.62 -10.96
N SER A 38 -9.36 2.07 -10.78
CA SER A 38 -8.52 2.33 -9.60
C SER A 38 -8.17 3.81 -9.48
N LYS A 39 -7.82 4.46 -10.60
CA LYS A 39 -7.43 5.87 -10.64
C LYS A 39 -8.51 6.79 -10.08
N SER A 40 -9.71 6.79 -10.68
CA SER A 40 -10.82 7.65 -10.23
C SER A 40 -11.21 7.38 -8.77
N ARG A 41 -11.12 6.13 -8.31
CA ARG A 41 -11.46 5.76 -6.92
C ARG A 41 -10.44 6.28 -5.91
N LEU A 42 -9.15 6.20 -6.23
CA LEU A 42 -8.08 6.74 -5.38
C LEU A 42 -8.15 8.27 -5.36
N GLU A 43 -8.38 8.91 -6.51
CA GLU A 43 -8.52 10.37 -6.62
C GLU A 43 -9.68 10.90 -5.80
N ALA A 44 -10.85 10.26 -5.88
CA ALA A 44 -12.03 10.63 -5.10
C ALA A 44 -11.82 10.56 -3.57
N LYS A 45 -10.77 9.85 -3.12
CA LYS A 45 -10.38 9.72 -1.71
C LYS A 45 -9.11 10.49 -1.35
N GLY A 46 -8.53 11.24 -2.30
CA GLY A 46 -7.26 11.94 -2.09
C GLY A 46 -6.06 11.00 -1.87
N LEU A 47 -6.16 9.75 -2.34
CA LEU A 47 -5.12 8.72 -2.21
C LEU A 47 -4.36 8.49 -3.53
N LEU A 48 -4.71 9.23 -4.58
CA LEU A 48 -3.99 9.13 -5.85
C LEU A 48 -2.58 9.72 -5.67
N PRO A 49 -1.52 8.98 -6.03
CA PRO A 49 -0.16 9.53 -6.01
C PRO A 49 -0.06 10.74 -6.94
N GLU A 50 0.58 11.82 -6.48
CA GLU A 50 0.84 13.01 -7.32
C GLU A 50 1.79 12.70 -8.48
N SER A 51 2.70 11.75 -8.27
CA SER A 51 3.71 11.31 -9.22
C SER A 51 3.65 9.79 -9.39
N PHE A 52 3.70 9.34 -10.64
CA PHE A 52 3.80 7.92 -10.99
C PHE A 52 5.28 7.49 -11.01
N GLY A 53 5.53 6.26 -10.58
CA GLY A 53 6.87 5.68 -10.40
C GLY A 53 7.15 5.28 -8.96
N TRP A 54 8.43 5.03 -8.69
CA TRP A 54 8.93 4.53 -7.41
C TRP A 54 9.86 5.55 -6.75
N PHE A 55 9.61 5.89 -5.50
CA PHE A 55 10.28 6.98 -4.80
C PHE A 55 10.82 6.48 -3.45
N PRO A 56 12.10 6.04 -3.37
CA PRO A 56 12.69 5.57 -2.12
C PRO A 56 12.66 6.65 -1.03
N ASP A 57 12.69 7.94 -1.40
CA ASP A 57 12.59 9.07 -0.47
C ASP A 57 11.24 9.14 0.28
N LYS A 58 10.18 8.52 -0.26
CA LYS A 58 8.88 8.41 0.41
C LYS A 58 8.87 7.32 1.48
N ILE A 59 9.88 6.44 1.48
CA ILE A 59 10.02 5.37 2.46
C ILE A 59 10.82 5.88 3.64
N THR A 60 10.07 6.29 4.65
CA THR A 60 10.56 6.91 5.88
C THR A 60 10.34 5.99 7.07
N ALA A 61 11.12 6.21 8.14
CA ALA A 61 11.06 5.40 9.36
C ALA A 61 9.76 5.61 10.18
N ASP A 62 8.93 6.59 9.83
CA ASP A 62 7.61 6.79 10.46
C ASP A 62 6.53 5.86 9.89
N LEU A 63 6.84 5.11 8.82
CA LEU A 63 5.94 4.10 8.27
C LEU A 63 5.89 2.89 9.21
N ASP A 64 4.69 2.49 9.60
CA ASP A 64 4.49 1.32 10.47
C ASP A 64 4.49 0.01 9.67
N ALA A 65 4.04 0.07 8.41
CA ALA A 65 3.91 -1.09 7.55
C ALA A 65 4.02 -0.73 6.06
N ILE A 66 4.68 -1.59 5.31
CA ILE A 66 4.72 -1.59 3.85
C ILE A 66 3.86 -2.74 3.35
N VAL A 67 2.90 -2.46 2.48
CA VAL A 67 2.08 -3.50 1.82
C VAL A 67 2.56 -3.65 0.39
N LEU A 68 3.10 -4.84 0.10
CA LEU A 68 3.65 -5.19 -1.20
C LEU A 68 2.59 -5.87 -2.08
N GLY A 69 2.35 -5.27 -3.25
CA GLY A 69 1.51 -5.85 -4.29
C GLY A 69 2.27 -6.85 -5.16
N MET A 70 1.56 -7.75 -5.85
CA MET A 70 2.17 -8.76 -6.73
C MET A 70 2.97 -8.19 -7.92
N HIS A 71 2.80 -6.91 -8.23
CA HIS A 71 3.55 -6.23 -9.30
C HIS A 71 4.84 -5.55 -8.80
N ALA A 72 5.07 -5.51 -7.49
CA ALA A 72 6.32 -4.99 -6.95
C ALA A 72 7.43 -6.00 -7.23
N LYS A 73 8.39 -5.61 -8.05
CA LYS A 73 9.56 -6.42 -8.34
C LYS A 73 10.57 -6.36 -7.18
N ALA A 74 11.44 -7.36 -7.10
CA ALA A 74 12.47 -7.43 -6.05
C ALA A 74 13.53 -6.32 -6.16
N ASP A 75 13.70 -5.73 -7.35
CA ASP A 75 14.59 -4.59 -7.63
C ASP A 75 13.91 -3.23 -7.40
N ASN A 76 12.71 -3.20 -6.81
CA ASN A 76 12.03 -1.94 -6.53
C ASN A 76 12.81 -1.13 -5.47
N PRO A 77 13.18 0.14 -5.74
CA PRO A 77 13.95 0.95 -4.83
C PRO A 77 13.23 1.22 -3.49
N GLU A 78 11.90 1.30 -3.49
CA GLU A 78 11.11 1.47 -2.25
C GLU A 78 11.18 0.23 -1.37
N LEU A 79 11.15 -0.96 -1.98
CA LEU A 79 11.26 -2.22 -1.26
C LEU A 79 12.66 -2.37 -0.63
N LEU A 80 13.71 -2.06 -1.40
CA LEU A 80 15.08 -2.08 -0.89
C LEU A 80 15.23 -1.10 0.27
N ARG A 81 14.71 0.11 0.13
CA ARG A 81 14.75 1.12 1.20
C ARG A 81 13.99 0.68 2.45
N ALA A 82 12.84 0.03 2.29
CA ALA A 82 12.08 -0.50 3.41
C ALA A 82 12.85 -1.59 4.17
N GLN A 83 13.60 -2.45 3.45
CA GLN A 83 14.47 -3.45 4.06
C GLN A 83 15.66 -2.82 4.79
N GLU A 84 16.28 -1.80 4.21
CA GLU A 84 17.37 -1.05 4.87
C GLU A 84 16.93 -0.41 6.19
N LEU A 85 15.69 0.05 6.26
CA LEU A 85 15.09 0.69 7.43
C LEU A 85 14.46 -0.31 8.41
N ASP A 86 14.57 -1.62 8.15
CA ASP A 86 13.95 -2.70 8.95
C ASP A 86 12.43 -2.51 9.15
N LEU A 87 11.74 -1.97 8.13
CA LEU A 87 10.30 -1.77 8.18
C LEU A 87 9.55 -3.09 8.02
N LYS A 88 8.36 -3.17 8.63
CA LYS A 88 7.49 -4.34 8.49
C LYS A 88 6.90 -4.41 7.09
N ILE A 89 7.40 -5.34 6.29
CA ILE A 89 6.89 -5.60 4.94
C ILE A 89 5.90 -6.76 5.01
N TYR A 90 4.71 -6.54 4.48
CA TYR A 90 3.65 -7.54 4.38
C TYR A 90 3.27 -7.75 2.91
N SER A 91 3.05 -9.00 2.51
CA SER A 91 2.27 -9.24 1.30
C SER A 91 0.80 -8.86 1.49
N TYR A 92 0.09 -8.59 0.40
CA TYR A 92 -1.35 -8.31 0.47
C TYR A 92 -2.17 -9.34 1.29
N PRO A 93 -2.02 -10.67 1.08
CA PRO A 93 -2.74 -11.66 1.86
C PRO A 93 -2.34 -11.68 3.34
N GLU A 94 -1.05 -11.51 3.65
CA GLU A 94 -0.56 -11.46 5.03
C GLU A 94 -1.12 -10.25 5.78
N PHE A 95 -1.11 -9.09 5.13
CA PHE A 95 -1.67 -7.88 5.73
C PHE A 95 -3.18 -8.02 5.97
N LEU A 96 -3.92 -8.60 5.01
CA LEU A 96 -5.34 -8.87 5.17
C LEU A 96 -5.61 -9.85 6.32
N TYR A 97 -4.79 -10.90 6.45
CA TYR A 97 -4.84 -11.84 7.56
C TYR A 97 -4.60 -11.12 8.90
N GLU A 98 -3.55 -10.32 9.00
CA GLU A 98 -3.21 -9.58 10.23
C GLU A 98 -4.35 -8.63 10.64
N GLN A 99 -4.97 -7.93 9.68
CA GLN A 99 -6.11 -7.05 9.91
C GLN A 99 -7.42 -7.78 10.23
N SER A 100 -7.50 -9.08 9.99
CA SER A 100 -8.70 -9.90 10.21
C SER A 100 -8.55 -10.93 11.33
N LYS A 101 -7.36 -11.06 11.92
CA LYS A 101 -7.02 -12.04 12.96
C LYS A 101 -7.99 -12.09 14.14
N HIS A 102 -8.54 -10.94 14.52
CA HIS A 102 -9.48 -10.80 15.64
C HIS A 102 -10.93 -10.55 15.19
N LYS A 103 -11.25 -10.77 13.92
CA LYS A 103 -12.60 -10.59 13.37
C LYS A 103 -13.36 -11.91 13.31
N THR A 104 -14.68 -11.82 13.34
CA THR A 104 -15.57 -12.95 13.13
C THR A 104 -15.35 -13.52 11.73
N ARG A 105 -15.00 -14.79 11.66
CA ARG A 105 -14.93 -15.55 10.42
C ARG A 105 -16.35 -15.93 10.00
N VAL A 106 -16.76 -15.55 8.80
CA VAL A 106 -18.02 -15.99 8.19
C VAL A 106 -17.68 -17.17 7.28
N VAL A 107 -18.29 -18.32 7.54
CA VAL A 107 -18.15 -19.57 6.78
C VAL A 107 -19.49 -20.03 6.24
#